data_AF-A0A109JUE8-F1
#
_entry.id   AF-A0A109JUE8-F1
#
_cell.length_a   1.000
_cell.length_b   1.000
_cell.length_c   1.000
_cell.angle_alpha   90.00
_cell.angle_beta   90.00
_cell.angle_gamma   90.00
#
_symmetry.space_group_name_H-M   'P 1'
#
loop_
_entity.id
_entity.type
_entity.pdbx_description
1 polymer ?
#
loop_
_entity_poly.entity_id
_entity_poly.type
_entity_poly.pdbx_seq_one_letter_code
_entity_poly.pdbx_strand_id
1 'polypeptide(L)'
;MPTQSRFSSNDPASLLPQTWSGLRDADLIIDAVDDRKALVTIRQLASKAKPGAIIATTGGRDLDGLSDAAARPGAIIGLKPRLSGSRSLIEVVPTARTAPETVSEVLGPLRRLVSGDVWYVTLLNLGHE
;
A
#
# COMPACT_ATOMS: atom_id res chain seq x y z
N MET A 1 8.67 -18.77 13.17
CA MET A 1 9.28 -18.14 11.99
C MET A 1 8.15 -17.71 11.07
N PRO A 2 8.03 -16.45 10.63
CA PRO A 2 6.99 -16.09 9.68
C PRO A 2 7.39 -16.61 8.28
N THR A 3 6.53 -17.44 7.71
CA THR A 3 6.68 -18.00 6.36
C THR A 3 6.54 -16.86 5.35
N GLN A 4 7.62 -16.48 4.67
CA GLN A 4 7.50 -15.56 3.53
C GLN A 4 6.92 -16.32 2.35
N SER A 5 5.64 -16.07 2.04
CA SER A 5 5.01 -16.60 0.84
C SER A 5 5.49 -15.82 -0.38
N ARG A 6 6.25 -16.47 -1.26
CA ARG A 6 6.74 -15.90 -2.52
C ARG A 6 5.62 -15.99 -3.56
N PHE A 7 4.94 -14.88 -3.85
CA PHE A 7 3.94 -14.84 -4.92
C PHE A 7 4.64 -14.62 -6.27
N SER A 8 4.55 -15.61 -7.16
CA SER A 8 4.99 -15.52 -8.55
C SER A 8 3.78 -15.27 -9.44
N SER A 9 3.86 -14.28 -10.34
CA SER A 9 2.76 -13.90 -11.24
C SER A 9 2.41 -14.98 -12.29
N ASN A 10 3.19 -16.06 -12.40
CA ASN A 10 2.98 -17.15 -13.35
C ASN A 10 2.56 -18.49 -12.69
N ASP A 11 2.23 -18.51 -11.39
CA ASP A 11 1.79 -19.74 -10.72
C ASP A 11 0.27 -19.95 -10.88
N PRO A 12 -0.22 -21.02 -11.55
CA PRO A 12 -1.65 -21.30 -11.66
C PRO A 12 -2.32 -21.55 -10.29
N ALA A 13 -1.57 -21.83 -9.22
CA ALA A 13 -2.10 -21.88 -7.86
C ALA A 13 -2.51 -20.49 -7.30
N SER A 14 -2.06 -19.39 -7.92
CA SER A 14 -2.53 -18.02 -7.59
C SER A 14 -3.97 -17.74 -8.02
N LEU A 15 -4.59 -18.65 -8.78
CA LEU A 15 -5.99 -18.60 -9.22
C LEU A 15 -6.98 -19.27 -8.24
N LEU A 16 -6.50 -19.82 -7.11
CA LEU A 16 -7.36 -20.26 -6.02
C LEU A 16 -8.18 -19.07 -5.48
N PRO A 17 -9.40 -19.29 -4.96
CA PRO A 17 -10.18 -18.23 -4.33
C PRO A 17 -9.31 -17.54 -3.29
N GLN A 18 -9.03 -16.25 -3.49
CA GLN A 18 -8.10 -15.51 -2.66
C GLN A 18 -8.63 -15.50 -1.22
N THR A 19 -8.11 -16.34 -0.36
CA THR A 19 -8.52 -16.40 1.03
C THR A 19 -7.98 -15.17 1.73
N TRP A 20 -8.89 -14.28 2.13
CA TRP A 20 -8.62 -13.03 2.87
C TRP A 20 -8.10 -13.28 4.31
N SER A 21 -7.74 -14.53 4.66
CA SER A 21 -7.35 -14.95 6.01
C SER A 21 -6.10 -14.22 6.50
N GLY A 22 -5.12 -14.00 5.63
CA GLY A 22 -3.86 -13.33 6.00
C GLY A 22 -3.99 -11.84 6.34
N LEU A 23 -5.12 -11.19 6.02
CA LEU A 23 -5.29 -9.75 6.26
C LEU A 23 -5.49 -9.41 7.74
N ARG A 24 -5.97 -10.37 8.54
CA ARG A 24 -6.18 -10.16 9.98
C ARG A 24 -4.87 -10.03 10.74
N ASP A 25 -3.78 -10.58 10.21
CA ASP A 25 -2.48 -10.58 10.88
C ASP A 25 -1.53 -9.52 10.29
N ALA A 26 -1.82 -9.02 9.07
CA ALA A 26 -0.97 -8.08 8.36
C ALA A 26 -0.88 -6.70 9.04
N ASP A 27 0.34 -6.22 9.25
CA ASP A 27 0.63 -4.85 9.70
C ASP A 27 0.59 -3.84 8.53
N LEU A 28 0.96 -4.28 7.33
CA LEU A 28 0.94 -3.50 6.10
C LEU A 28 0.29 -4.32 4.99
N ILE A 29 -0.71 -3.73 4.34
CA ILE A 29 -1.40 -4.29 3.17
C ILE A 29 -1.08 -3.37 1.99
N ILE A 30 -0.62 -3.93 0.88
CA ILE A 30 -0.37 -3.19 -0.37
C ILE A 30 -1.43 -3.61 -1.38
N ASP A 31 -2.36 -2.70 -1.68
CA ASP A 31 -3.37 -2.85 -2.71
C ASP A 31 -2.80 -2.47 -4.08
N ALA A 32 -2.88 -3.40 -5.03
CA ALA A 32 -2.45 -3.22 -6.41
C ALA A 32 -3.58 -3.48 -7.41
N VAL A 33 -4.83 -3.25 -7.00
CA VAL A 33 -6.02 -3.38 -7.86
C VAL A 33 -6.14 -2.23 -8.87
N ASP A 34 -6.88 -2.49 -9.94
CA ASP A 34 -7.32 -1.49 -10.93
C ASP A 34 -8.12 -0.34 -10.27
N ASP A 35 -7.87 0.89 -10.70
CA ASP A 35 -8.51 2.13 -10.19
C ASP A 35 -10.04 2.04 -10.11
N ARG A 36 -10.70 1.32 -11.02
CA ARG A 36 -12.17 1.16 -11.02
C ARG A 36 -12.68 0.38 -9.80
N LYS A 37 -11.81 -0.38 -9.14
CA LYS A 37 -12.14 -1.19 -7.96
C LYS A 37 -11.54 -0.64 -6.67
N ALA A 38 -10.60 0.29 -6.74
CA ALA A 38 -9.86 0.82 -5.59
C ALA A 38 -10.77 1.23 -4.41
N LEU A 39 -11.87 1.94 -4.69
CA LEU A 39 -12.81 2.38 -3.66
C LEU A 39 -13.47 1.22 -2.89
N VAL A 40 -13.92 0.20 -3.63
CA VAL A 40 -14.55 -0.98 -3.02
C VAL A 40 -13.51 -1.80 -2.25
N THR A 41 -12.33 -1.97 -2.84
CA THR A 41 -11.22 -2.71 -2.24
C THR A 41 -10.78 -2.07 -0.93
N ILE A 42 -10.53 -0.76 -0.88
CA ILE A 42 -10.11 -0.07 0.34
C ILE A 42 -11.14 -0.20 1.47
N ARG A 43 -12.44 -0.12 1.16
CA ARG A 43 -13.50 -0.36 2.16
C ARG A 43 -13.46 -1.79 2.70
N GLN A 44 -13.26 -2.77 1.83
CA GLN A 44 -13.18 -4.18 2.22
C GLN A 44 -11.91 -4.47 3.04
N LEU A 45 -10.77 -3.91 2.65
CA LEU A 45 -9.52 -4.03 3.39
C LEU A 45 -9.62 -3.36 4.76
N ALA A 46 -10.11 -2.11 4.82
CA ALA A 46 -10.25 -1.36 6.08
C ALA A 46 -11.12 -2.08 7.12
N SER A 47 -12.15 -2.81 6.66
CA SER A 47 -13.06 -3.59 7.53
C SER A 47 -12.54 -4.98 7.92
N LYS A 48 -11.63 -5.58 7.13
CA LYS A 48 -11.09 -6.93 7.39
C LYS A 48 -9.72 -6.92 8.06
N ALA A 49 -8.96 -5.86 7.88
CA ALA A 49 -7.64 -5.69 8.47
C ALA A 49 -7.73 -5.44 9.98
N LYS A 50 -6.73 -5.88 10.73
CA LYS A 50 -6.66 -5.58 12.18
C LYS A 50 -6.63 -4.07 12.46
N PRO A 51 -7.07 -3.64 13.65
CA PRO A 51 -6.75 -2.30 14.17
C PRO A 51 -5.25 -2.00 14.06
N GLY A 52 -4.89 -0.77 13.72
CA GLY A 52 -3.49 -0.37 13.48
C GLY A 52 -2.89 -0.76 12.13
N ALA A 53 -3.47 -1.71 11.38
CA ALA A 53 -2.94 -2.05 10.05
C ALA A 53 -2.96 -0.87 9.07
N ILE A 54 -1.85 -0.68 8.36
CA ILE A 54 -1.68 0.31 7.29
C ILE A 54 -2.17 -0.29 5.97
N ILE A 55 -2.89 0.51 5.20
CA ILE A 55 -3.34 0.15 3.85
C ILE A 55 -2.67 1.12 2.88
N ALA A 56 -1.67 0.59 2.18
CA ALA A 56 -1.04 1.26 1.06
C ALA A 56 -1.75 0.91 -0.25
N THR A 57 -1.87 1.85 -1.17
CA THR A 57 -2.33 1.57 -2.55
C THR A 57 -1.31 2.01 -3.58
N THR A 58 -1.09 1.18 -4.60
CA THR A 58 -0.27 1.55 -5.77
C THR A 58 -1.06 2.27 -6.85
N GLY A 59 -2.40 2.14 -6.82
CA GLY A 59 -3.34 2.83 -7.69
C GLY A 59 -4.09 3.95 -6.96
N GLY A 60 -5.08 4.55 -7.62
CA GLY A 60 -5.90 5.63 -7.08
C GLY A 60 -5.47 7.00 -7.58
N ARG A 61 -6.19 7.52 -8.58
CA ARG A 61 -6.06 8.91 -9.06
C ARG A 61 -6.53 9.94 -8.03
N ASP A 62 -7.48 9.55 -7.17
CA ASP A 62 -8.01 10.36 -6.08
C ASP A 62 -7.75 9.65 -4.75
N LEU A 63 -6.58 9.91 -4.15
CA LEU A 63 -6.15 9.22 -2.94
C LEU A 63 -6.90 9.74 -1.70
N ASP A 64 -7.27 11.02 -1.67
CA ASP A 64 -8.04 11.61 -0.59
C ASP A 64 -9.47 11.07 -0.58
N GLY A 65 -10.13 10.93 -1.74
CA GLY A 65 -11.44 10.29 -1.83
C GLY A 65 -11.44 8.82 -1.38
N LEU A 66 -10.33 8.11 -1.61
CA LEU A 66 -10.13 6.76 -1.08
C LEU A 66 -9.92 6.76 0.44
N SER A 67 -9.17 7.74 0.96
CA SER A 67 -8.96 7.95 2.40
C SER A 67 -10.27 8.20 3.13
N ASP A 68 -11.07 9.13 2.63
CA ASP A 68 -12.35 9.52 3.22
C ASP A 68 -13.39 8.40 3.22
N ALA A 69 -13.30 7.49 2.25
CA ALA A 69 -14.16 6.32 2.17
C ALA A 69 -13.76 5.20 3.15
N ALA A 70 -12.57 5.27 3.76
CA ALA A 70 -12.10 4.27 4.71
C ALA A 70 -12.57 4.61 6.13
N ALA A 71 -12.84 3.57 6.93
CA ALA A 71 -13.18 3.76 8.35
C ALA A 71 -12.01 4.34 9.18
N ARG A 72 -10.78 4.28 8.65
CA ARG A 72 -9.53 4.71 9.32
C ARG A 72 -8.66 5.50 8.33
N PRO A 73 -9.03 6.74 7.97
CA PRO A 73 -8.33 7.52 6.95
C PRO A 73 -6.84 7.76 7.26
N GLY A 74 -6.49 7.86 8.56
CA GLY A 74 -5.09 8.02 8.99
C GLY A 74 -4.16 6.86 8.64
N ALA A 75 -4.70 5.67 8.35
CA ALA A 75 -3.94 4.48 7.98
C ALA A 75 -3.80 4.27 6.47
N ILE A 76 -4.33 5.20 5.65
CA ILE A 76 -4.28 5.12 4.19
C ILE A 76 -3.08 5.90 3.67
N ILE A 77 -2.35 5.34 2.69
CA ILE A 77 -1.20 5.98 2.06
C ILE A 77 -0.99 5.48 0.63
N GLY A 78 -0.42 6.31 -0.25
CA GLY A 78 -0.04 5.90 -1.59
C GLY A 78 1.39 5.37 -1.64
N LEU A 79 1.60 4.26 -2.35
CA LEU A 79 2.91 3.70 -2.69
C LEU A 79 3.02 3.50 -4.20
N LYS A 80 3.49 4.50 -4.93
CA LYS A 80 3.51 4.47 -6.39
C LYS A 80 4.88 4.03 -6.90
N PRO A 81 5.02 2.79 -7.44
CA PRO A 81 6.24 2.40 -8.11
C PRO A 81 6.40 3.24 -9.38
N ARG A 82 7.59 3.79 -9.58
CA ARG A 82 8.01 4.52 -10.77
C ARG A 82 9.20 3.79 -11.36
N LEU A 83 9.07 3.38 -12.62
CA LEU A 83 10.17 2.85 -13.38
C LEU A 83 10.81 4.02 -14.13
N SER A 84 12.03 4.40 -13.76
CA SER A 84 12.81 5.42 -14.45
C SER A 84 14.13 4.82 -14.88
N GLY A 85 14.20 4.37 -16.14
CA GLY A 85 15.37 3.70 -16.70
C GLY A 85 15.78 2.48 -15.87
N SER A 86 17.07 2.39 -15.52
CA SER A 86 17.66 1.29 -14.74
C SER A 86 17.37 1.34 -13.23
N ARG A 87 16.62 2.33 -12.74
CA ARG A 87 16.37 2.53 -11.30
C ARG A 87 14.93 2.19 -10.97
N SER A 88 14.74 1.41 -9.90
CA SER A 88 13.41 1.28 -9.30
C SER A 88 13.22 2.42 -8.29
N LEU A 89 12.07 3.09 -8.32
CA LEU A 89 11.71 4.21 -7.44
C LEU A 89 10.34 3.90 -6.83
N ILE A 90 10.15 4.20 -5.55
CA ILE A 90 8.83 4.14 -4.91
C ILE A 90 8.53 5.53 -4.34
N GLU A 91 7.45 6.13 -4.83
CA GLU A 91 6.92 7.40 -4.35
C GLU A 91 5.95 7.11 -3.19
N VAL A 92 6.21 7.73 -2.04
CA VAL A 92 5.34 7.64 -0.87
C VAL A 92 4.47 8.89 -0.84
N VAL A 93 3.16 8.72 -0.92
CA VAL A 93 2.19 9.81 -1.10
C VAL A 93 1.21 9.79 0.07
N PRO A 94 1.43 10.59 1.13
CA PRO A 94 0.42 10.82 2.15
C PRO A 94 -0.83 11.50 1.58
N THR A 95 -1.98 11.14 2.12
CA THR A 95 -3.25 11.88 1.98
C THR A 95 -3.29 13.03 2.97
N ALA A 96 -4.25 13.95 2.82
CA ALA A 96 -4.48 15.01 3.80
C ALA A 96 -4.77 14.48 5.21
N ARG A 97 -5.21 13.22 5.33
CA ARG A 97 -5.59 12.58 6.60
C ARG A 97 -4.56 11.58 7.10
N THR A 98 -3.52 11.25 6.32
CA THR A 98 -2.53 10.23 6.69
C THR A 98 -1.80 10.64 7.97
N ALA A 99 -1.76 9.73 8.94
CA ALA A 99 -1.08 9.99 10.20
C ALA A 99 0.45 10.03 10.00
N PRO A 100 1.20 10.91 10.69
CA PRO A 100 2.66 10.94 10.62
C PRO A 100 3.33 9.61 10.97
N GLU A 101 2.71 8.84 11.87
CA GLU A 101 3.15 7.51 12.28
C GLU A 101 3.07 6.52 11.11
N THR A 102 1.97 6.56 10.34
CA THR A 102 1.77 5.74 9.13
C THR A 102 2.88 5.95 8.11
N VAL A 103 3.31 7.20 7.90
CA VAL A 103 4.42 7.52 6.99
C VAL A 103 5.71 6.88 7.51
N SER A 104 6.00 7.05 8.80
CA SER A 104 7.21 6.54 9.44
C SER A 104 7.30 5.02 9.38
N GLU A 105 6.19 4.34 9.67
CA GLU A 105 6.07 2.88 9.66
C GLU A 105 6.20 2.27 8.27
N VAL A 106 5.83 2.99 7.21
CA VAL A 106 6.01 2.55 5.82
C VAL A 106 7.43 2.78 5.31
N LEU A 107 8.07 3.89 5.69
CA LEU A 107 9.44 4.19 5.27
C LEU A 107 10.47 3.18 5.81
N GLY A 108 10.28 2.67 7.02
CA GLY A 108 11.20 1.71 7.65
C GLY A 108 11.38 0.40 6.87
N PRO A 109 10.30 -0.34 6.56
CA PRO A 109 10.33 -1.52 5.70
C PRO A 109 10.81 -1.23 4.28
N LEU A 110 10.33 -0.15 3.65
CA LEU A 110 10.73 0.18 2.27
C LEU A 110 12.24 0.36 2.14
N ARG A 111 12.87 1.08 3.06
CA ARG A 111 14.34 1.27 3.09
C ARG A 111 15.15 -0.03 3.19
N ARG A 112 14.57 -1.08 3.78
CA ARG A 112 15.23 -2.40 3.90
C ARG A 112 15.00 -3.27 2.67
N LEU A 113 13.81 -3.19 2.07
CA LEU A 113 13.43 -3.98 0.90
C LEU A 113 14.22 -3.57 -0.35
N VAL A 114 14.62 -2.30 -0.42
CA VAL A 114 15.19 -1.65 -1.60
C VAL A 114 16.72 -1.72 -1.71
N SER A 115 17.38 -2.63 -1.00
CA SER A 115 18.86 -2.74 -0.85
C SER A 115 19.67 -3.18 -2.09
N GLY A 116 19.19 -2.93 -3.32
CA GLY A 116 19.87 -3.34 -4.55
C GLY A 116 20.17 -2.20 -5.51
N ASP A 117 19.14 -1.48 -5.98
CA ASP A 117 19.26 -0.53 -7.10
C ASP A 117 18.26 0.65 -7.01
N VAL A 118 17.74 0.94 -5.81
CA VAL A 118 16.65 1.90 -5.57
C VAL A 118 17.10 2.93 -4.56
N TRP A 119 17.30 4.15 -5.03
CA TRP A 119 18.04 5.17 -4.29
C TRP A 119 17.20 6.32 -3.73
N TYR A 120 15.89 6.32 -3.95
CA TYR A 120 15.07 7.47 -3.54
C TYR A 120 13.71 7.00 -3.04
N VAL A 121 13.32 7.52 -1.88
CA VAL A 121 11.94 7.52 -1.43
C VAL A 121 11.56 8.98 -1.35
N THR A 122 10.72 9.43 -2.26
CA THR A 122 10.22 10.81 -2.26
C THR A 122 8.92 10.84 -1.49
N LEU A 123 8.87 11.69 -0.47
CA LEU A 123 7.63 12.09 0.18
C LEU A 123 7.05 13.26 -0.61
N LEU A 124 5.96 13.03 -1.34
CA LEU A 124 5.22 14.11 -1.99
C LEU A 124 4.06 14.50 -1.09
N ASN A 125 4.15 15.71 -0.53
CA ASN A 125 3.02 16.34 0.10
C ASN A 125 2.21 17.01 -1.02
N LEU A 126 1.15 16.34 -1.48
CA LEU A 126 0.21 16.97 -2.42
C LEU A 126 -0.67 17.93 -1.62
N GLY A 127 -0.13 19.11 -1.32
CA GLY A 127 -0.93 20.22 -0.81
C GLY A 127 -1.99 20.58 -1.84
N HIS A 128 -3.25 20.55 -1.43
CA HIS A 128 -4.34 21.12 -2.19
C HIS A 128 -4.32 22.65 -2.01
N GLU A 129 -4.15 23.38 -3.11
CA GLU A 129 -4.60 24.78 -3.24
C GLU A 129 -6.13 24.84 -3.43
#